data_AF-A0A8B9D3W5-F1
#
_entry.id   AF-A0A8B9D3W5-F1
#
_cell.length_a   1.000
_cell.length_b   1.000
_cell.length_c   1.000
_cell.angle_alpha   90.00
_cell.angle_beta   90.00
_cell.angle_gamma   90.00
#
_symmetry.space_group_name_H-M   'P 1'
#
loop_
_entity.id
_entity.type
_entity.pdbx_description
1 polymer ?
#
loop_
_entity_poly.entity_id
_entity_poly.type
_entity_poly.pdbx_seq_one_letter_code
_entity_poly.pdbx_strand_id
1 'polypeptide(L)' 'MAEKAKRIYEEFIQTEAPKEVNIDHFTKAITMKNLVEPSPSSFDMAQKRIFALMEKDSLPRFVRSEFYQELIK' A
#
# COMPACT_ATOMS: atom_id res chain seq x y z
N MET A 1 0.50 -6.78 -17.55
CA MET A 1 1.14 -5.83 -16.60
C MET A 1 0.28 -4.57 -16.42
N ALA A 2 -0.08 -3.89 -17.51
CA ALA A 2 -0.95 -2.71 -17.46
C ALA A 2 -2.32 -2.94 -16.78
N GLU A 3 -3.00 -4.06 -17.09
CA GLU A 3 -4.29 -4.38 -16.46
C GLU A 3 -4.18 -4.53 -14.92
N LYS A 4 -3.16 -5.26 -14.44
CA LYS A 4 -2.91 -5.42 -13.00
C LYS A 4 -2.58 -4.07 -12.34
N ALA A 5 -1.77 -3.24 -12.99
CA ALA A 5 -1.43 -1.93 -12.48
C ALA A 5 -2.66 -1.01 -12.39
N LYS A 6 -3.52 -1.03 -13.41
CA LYS A 6 -4.81 -0.31 -13.40
C LYS A 6 -5.70 -0.76 -12.24
N ARG A 7 -5.88 -2.07 -12.05
CA ARG A 7 -6.67 -2.61 -10.94
C ARG A 7 -6.14 -2.18 -9.56
N ILE A 8 -4.83 -2.25 -9.36
CA ILE A 8 -4.20 -1.80 -8.11
C ILE A 8 -4.46 -0.30 -7.89
N TYR A 9 -4.34 0.51 -8.94
CA TYR A 9 -4.60 1.95 -8.85
C TYR A 9 -6.06 2.24 -8.46
N GLU A 10 -7.03 1.65 -9.15
CA GLU A 10 -8.46 1.87 -8.91
C GLU A 10 -8.92 1.36 -7.54
N GLU A 11 -8.30 0.29 -7.03
CA GLU A 11 -8.70 -0.31 -5.75
C GLU A 11 -8.03 0.36 -4.54
N PHE A 12 -6.76 0.80 -4.67
CA PHE A 12 -5.95 1.22 -3.52
C PHE A 12 -5.35 2.63 -3.60
N ILE A 13 -5.19 3.24 -4.78
CA ILE A 13 -4.43 4.51 -4.93
C ILE A 13 -5.32 5.69 -5.33
N GLN A 14 -6.32 5.46 -6.17
CA GLN A 14 -7.22 6.50 -6.65
C GLN A 14 -7.90 7.19 -5.47
N THR A 15 -8.11 8.51 -5.59
CA THR A 15 -8.89 9.26 -4.60
C THR A 15 -10.29 8.66 -4.51
N GLU A 16 -10.76 8.38 -3.30
CA GLU A 16 -12.05 7.72 -3.03
C GLU A 16 -12.10 6.26 -3.51
N ALA A 17 -10.94 5.63 -3.73
CA ALA A 17 -10.89 4.20 -4.00
C ALA A 17 -11.49 3.41 -2.81
N PRO A 18 -12.16 2.27 -3.07
CA PRO A 18 -12.84 1.50 -2.03
C PRO A 18 -11.90 1.02 -0.91
N LYS A 19 -10.59 0.89 -1.20
CA LYS A 19 -9.54 0.54 -0.23
C LYS A 19 -8.37 1.52 -0.30
N GLU A 20 -8.65 2.80 -0.50
CA GLU A 20 -7.62 3.86 -0.59
C GLU A 20 -6.63 3.75 0.58
N VAL A 21 -5.34 3.63 0.25
CA VAL A 21 -4.27 3.54 1.25
C VAL A 21 -3.73 4.92 1.62
N ASN A 22 -3.31 5.08 2.87
CA ASN A 22 -2.79 6.35 3.38
C ASN A 22 -1.36 6.63 2.88
N ILE A 23 -1.24 7.37 1.77
CA ILE A 23 0.04 7.84 1.19
C ILE A 23 0.03 9.36 1.00
N ASP A 24 1.22 9.99 1.07
CA ASP A 24 1.36 11.42 0.82
C ASP A 24 1.12 11.78 -0.66
N HIS A 25 0.75 13.04 -0.91
CA HIS A 25 0.44 13.55 -2.24
C HIS A 25 1.59 13.37 -3.24
N PHE A 26 2.84 13.49 -2.77
CA PHE A 26 4.03 13.34 -3.59
C PHE A 26 4.20 11.91 -4.09
N THR A 27 4.02 10.92 -3.20
CA THR A 27 4.07 9.50 -3.52
C THR A 27 2.97 9.13 -4.50
N LYS A 28 1.74 9.62 -4.30
CA LYS A 28 0.61 9.41 -5.22
C LYS A 28 0.92 9.95 -6.61
N ALA A 29 1.47 11.16 -6.71
CA ALA A 29 1.86 11.76 -8.00
C ALA A 29 2.95 10.96 -8.73
N ILE A 30 3.96 10.45 -8.01
CA ILE A 30 5.00 9.59 -8.61
C ILE A 30 4.39 8.28 -9.12
N THR A 31 3.52 7.64 -8.33
CA THR A 31 2.82 6.43 -8.76
C THR A 31 2.01 6.68 -10.03
N MET A 32 1.26 7.79 -10.11
CA MET A 32 0.50 8.14 -11.31
C MET A 32 1.41 8.33 -12.54
N LYS A 33 2.57 8.97 -12.39
CA LYS A 33 3.55 9.12 -13.47
C LYS A 33 4.08 7.75 -13.94
N ASN A 34 4.39 6.85 -13.01
CA ASN A 34 4.88 5.51 -13.33
C ASN A 34 3.83 4.59 -13.95
N LEU A 35 2.56 4.97 -13.94
CA LEU A 35 1.47 4.21 -14.56
C LEU A 35 1.26 4.55 -16.04
N VAL A 36 1.95 5.56 -16.56
CA VAL A 36 1.97 5.85 -18.01
C VAL A 36 2.62 4.69 -18.77
N GLU A 37 3.71 4.14 -18.23
CA GLU A 37 4.35 2.92 -18.72
C GLU A 37 4.56 1.95 -17.55
N PRO A 38 3.55 1.11 -17.24
CA PRO A 38 3.58 0.26 -16.06
C PRO A 38 4.73 -0.75 -16.11
N SER A 39 5.48 -0.82 -15.02
CA SER A 39 6.58 -1.75 -14.79
C SER A 39 6.38 -2.47 -13.44
N PRO A 40 7.20 -3.50 -13.13
CA PRO A 40 7.19 -4.12 -11.81
C PRO A 40 7.46 -3.13 -10.66
N SER A 41 8.14 -2.01 -10.93
CA SER A 41 8.51 -1.00 -9.93
C SER A 41 7.53 0.19 -9.85
N SER A 42 6.42 0.19 -10.61
CA SER A 42 5.48 1.32 -10.65
C SER A 42 4.94 1.74 -9.27
N PHE A 43 4.87 0.80 -8.32
CA PHE A 43 4.33 1.02 -6.98
C PHE A 43 5.39 1.00 -5.87
N ASP A 44 6.69 0.86 -6.17
CA ASP A 44 7.74 0.64 -5.16
C ASP A 44 7.73 1.70 -4.06
N MET A 45 7.55 2.96 -4.45
CA MET A 45 7.54 4.06 -3.48
C MET A 45 6.30 4.01 -2.59
N ALA A 46 5.10 3.80 -3.17
CA ALA A 46 3.86 3.65 -2.42
C ALA A 46 3.92 2.45 -1.48
N GLN A 47 4.41 1.30 -1.96
CA GLN A 47 4.58 0.10 -1.17
C GLN A 47 5.54 0.33 0.01
N LYS A 48 6.69 0.98 -0.22
CA LYS A 48 7.65 1.32 0.87
C LYS A 48 7.02 2.23 1.93
N ARG A 49 6.22 3.22 1.53
CA ARG A 49 5.52 4.11 2.46
C ARG A 49 4.51 3.35 3.31
N ILE A 50 3.66 2.53 2.69
CA ILE A 50 2.65 1.74 3.39
C ILE A 50 3.29 0.69 4.30
N PHE A 51 4.35 0.02 3.84
CA PHE A 51 5.07 -0.94 4.67
C PHE A 51 5.64 -0.29 5.93
N ALA A 52 6.32 0.85 5.79
CA ALA A 52 6.87 1.59 6.94
C ALA A 52 5.77 2.10 7.89
N LEU A 53 4.60 2.47 7.36
CA LEU A 53 3.44 2.86 8.18
C LEU A 53 2.92 1.68 8.99
N MET A 54 2.74 0.52 8.35
CA MET A 54 2.30 -0.70 9.03
C MET A 54 3.31 -1.16 10.07
N GLU A 55 4.61 -1.13 9.76
CA GLU A 55 5.68 -1.49 10.71
C GLU A 55 5.67 -0.62 11.96
N LYS A 56 5.37 0.68 11.83
CA LYS A 56 5.34 1.63 12.96
C LYS A 56 4.07 1.56 13.81
N ASP A 57 2.92 1.20 13.23
CA ASP A 57 1.63 1.28 13.91
C ASP A 57 0.88 -0.07 13.97
N SER A 58 0.60 -0.67 12.81
CA SER A 58 -0.19 -1.91 12.73
C SER A 58 0.53 -3.12 13.30
N LEU A 59 1.82 -3.30 13.03
CA LEU A 59 2.58 -4.47 13.46
C LEU A 59 2.75 -4.54 14.99
N PRO A 60 3.13 -3.47 15.71
CA PRO A 60 3.21 -3.50 17.18
C PRO A 60 1.85 -3.73 17.84
N ARG A 61 0.75 -3.30 17.22
CA ARG A 61 -0.61 -3.61 17.69
C ARG A 61 -0.98 -5.06 17.44
N PHE A 62 -0.66 -5.60 16.26
CA PHE A 62 -0.88 -7.00 15.93
C PHE A 62 -0.14 -7.94 16.89
N VAL A 63 1.14 -7.70 17.16
CA VAL A 63 1.93 -8.52 18.09
C VAL A 63 1.35 -8.54 19.52
N ARG A 64 0.72 -7.43 19.95
CA ARG A 64 0.04 -7.34 21.25
C ARG A 64 -1.40 -7.87 21.25
N SER A 65 -1.98 -8.13 20.08
CA SER A 65 -3.37 -8.56 19.95
C SER A 65 -3.55 -10.04 20.29
N GLU A 66 -4.76 -10.43 20.68
CA GLU A 66 -5.11 -11.82 20.96
C GLU A 66 -4.82 -12.74 19.76
N PHE A 67 -5.03 -12.25 18.52
CA PHE A 67 -4.72 -13.00 17.30
C PHE A 67 -3.30 -13.55 17.28
N TYR A 68 -2.31 -12.71 17.59
CA TYR A 68 -0.92 -13.14 17.60
C TYR A 68 -0.59 -13.96 18.85
N GLN A 69 -1.14 -13.58 20.00
CA GLN A 69 -0.91 -14.29 21.26
C GLN A 69 -1.47 -15.72 21.23
N GLU A 70 -2.58 -15.98 20.55
CA GLU A 70 -3.13 -17.33 20.35
C GLU A 70 -2.28 -18.19 19.41
N LEU A 71 -1.65 -17.59 18.40
CA LEU A 71 -0.77 -18.27 17.46
C LEU A 71 0.53 -18.80 18.09
N ILE A 72 1.00 -18.15 19.16
CA ILE A 72 2.25 -18.49 19.84
C ILE A 72 2.06 -19.28 21.15
N LYS A 73 0.82 -19.65 21.47
CA LYS A 73 0.50 -20.61 22.55
C LYS A 73 0.82 -22.03 22.11
#